data_AF-A0A8T6NK56-F1
#
_entry.id   AF-A0A8T6NK56-F1
#
_cell.length_a   1.000
_cell.length_b   1.000
_cell.length_c   1.000
_cell.angle_alpha   90.00
_cell.angle_beta   90.00
_cell.angle_gamma   90.00
#
_symmetry.space_group_name_H-M   'P 1'
#
loop_
_entity.id
_entity.type
_entity.pdbx_description
1 polymer ?
#
loop_
_entity_poly.entity_id
_entity_poly.type
_entity_poly.pdbx_seq_one_letter_code
_entity_poly.pdbx_strand_id
1 'polypeptide(L)'
;MDLTMIGAYAGMVLVLAAFAFETRGQLSSRSILYLGLMGVGETMLTIRAAVTGEWPFAILGGIWAAFALYSILRPIDISDENPLG
;
A
#
# COMPACT_ATOMS: atom_id res chain seq x y z
N MET A 1 0.37 0.80 25.60
CA MET A 1 0.18 0.23 24.24
C MET A 1 1.54 0.03 23.62
N ASP A 2 1.77 -1.11 22.98
CA ASP A 2 3.04 -1.37 22.30
C ASP A 2 3.17 -0.49 21.05
N LEU A 3 4.38 -0.02 20.75
CA LEU A 3 4.65 0.87 19.61
C LEU A 3 4.17 0.26 18.27
N THR A 4 4.38 -1.04 18.09
CA THR A 4 3.94 -1.77 16.88
C THR A 4 2.43 -1.90 16.78
N MET A 5 1.71 -1.87 17.90
CA MET A 5 0.25 -1.89 17.92
C MET A 5 -0.34 -0.54 17.50
N ILE A 6 0.23 0.57 18.00
CA ILE A 6 -0.12 1.92 17.54
C ILE A 6 0.18 2.05 16.05
N GLY A 7 1.34 1.54 15.61
CA GLY A 7 1.71 1.48 14.20
C GLY A 7 0.69 0.71 13.37
N ALA A 8 0.25 -0.46 13.82
CA ALA A 8 -0.76 -1.26 13.12
C ALA A 8 -2.10 -0.53 12.98
N TYR A 9 -2.60 0.14 14.02
CA TYR A 9 -3.84 0.91 13.92
C TYR A 9 -3.72 2.09 12.96
N ALA A 10 -2.59 2.79 12.98
CA ALA A 10 -2.33 3.85 12.01
C ALA A 10 -2.27 3.29 10.57
N GLY A 11 -1.54 2.19 10.37
CA GLY A 11 -1.44 1.53 9.07
C GLY A 11 -2.78 1.05 8.53
N MET A 12 -3.60 0.44 9.39
CA MET A 12 -4.98 0.04 9.09
C MET A 12 -5.81 1.23 8.58
N VAL A 13 -5.76 2.37 9.27
CA VAL A 13 -6.50 3.57 8.86
C VAL A 13 -6.04 4.07 7.49
N LEU A 14 -4.73 4.05 7.21
CA LEU A 14 -4.17 4.48 5.93
C LEU A 14 -4.65 3.59 4.77
N VAL A 15 -4.54 2.27 4.91
CA VAL A 15 -4.98 1.30 3.89
C VAL A 15 -6.50 1.41 3.66
N LEU A 16 -7.29 1.46 4.73
CA LEU A 16 -8.75 1.58 4.62
C LEU A 16 -9.18 2.90 3.99
N ALA A 17 -8.52 4.01 4.32
CA ALA A 17 -8.80 5.30 3.70
C ALA A 17 -8.45 5.28 2.20
N ALA A 18 -7.27 4.77 1.83
CA ALA A 18 -6.86 4.64 0.43
C ALA A 18 -7.89 3.83 -0.38
N PHE A 19 -8.28 2.67 0.13
CA PHE A 19 -9.27 1.81 -0.50
C PHE A 19 -10.67 2.45 -0.55
N ALA A 20 -11.11 3.11 0.51
CA ALA A 20 -12.41 3.78 0.54
C ALA A 20 -12.50 4.95 -0.49
N PHE A 21 -11.41 5.68 -0.70
CA PHE A 21 -11.36 6.73 -1.72
C PHE A 21 -11.27 6.17 -3.14
N GLU A 22 -10.53 5.08 -3.31
CA GLU A 22 -10.38 4.40 -4.61
C GLU A 22 -11.70 3.78 -5.09
N THR A 23 -12.41 3.05 -4.23
CA THR A 23 -13.71 2.44 -4.55
C THR A 23 -14.82 3.48 -4.86
N ARG A 24 -14.66 4.72 -4.40
CA ARG A 24 -15.55 5.85 -4.73
C ARG A 24 -15.16 6.60 -5.99
N GLY A 25 -14.09 6.16 -6.68
CA GLY A 25 -13.55 6.82 -7.86
C GLY A 25 -12.89 8.18 -7.57
N GLN A 26 -12.61 8.50 -6.29
CA GLN A 26 -11.99 9.77 -5.90
C GLN A 26 -10.47 9.73 -6.02
N LEU A 27 -9.87 8.54 -5.85
CA LEU A 27 -8.46 8.28 -6.08
C LEU A 27 -8.31 7.24 -7.18
N SER A 28 -7.38 7.45 -8.10
CA SER A 28 -6.93 6.39 -8.99
C SER A 28 -5.99 5.46 -8.24
N SER A 29 -6.07 4.16 -8.48
CA SER A 29 -5.14 3.16 -7.92
C SER A 29 -3.69 3.34 -8.44
N ARG A 30 -3.47 4.24 -9.42
CA ARG A 30 -2.14 4.67 -9.90
C ARG A 30 -1.65 5.99 -9.30
N SER A 31 -2.50 6.68 -8.53
CA SER A 31 -2.14 7.95 -7.90
C SER A 31 -1.01 7.74 -6.88
N ILE A 32 -0.03 8.64 -6.89
CA ILE A 32 1.04 8.66 -5.87
C ILE A 32 0.45 8.73 -4.47
N LEU A 33 -0.66 9.44 -4.28
CA LEU A 33 -1.34 9.51 -2.98
C LEU A 33 -1.91 8.14 -2.57
N TYR A 34 -2.57 7.43 -3.49
CA TYR A 34 -3.09 6.08 -3.23
C TYR A 34 -1.95 5.12 -2.89
N LEU A 35 -0.93 5.07 -3.76
CA LEU A 35 0.22 4.17 -3.60
C LEU A 35 1.02 4.51 -2.34
N GLY A 36 1.14 5.79 -1.97
CA GLY A 36 1.79 6.22 -0.74
C GLY A 36 1.04 5.78 0.51
N LEU A 37 -0.28 5.98 0.54
CA LEU A 37 -1.13 5.52 1.65
C LEU A 37 -1.10 3.99 1.78
N MET A 38 -1.22 3.26 0.67
CA MET A 38 -1.12 1.81 0.63
C MET A 38 0.26 1.32 1.08
N GLY A 39 1.35 1.86 0.52
CA GLY A 39 2.70 1.42 0.82
C GLY A 39 3.10 1.67 2.27
N VAL A 40 2.80 2.85 2.82
CA VAL A 40 3.09 3.16 4.23
C VAL A 40 2.22 2.32 5.15
N GLY A 41 0.92 2.20 4.86
CA GLY A 41 -0.01 1.44 5.68
C GLY A 41 0.31 -0.06 5.75
N GLU A 42 0.57 -0.68 4.59
CA GLU A 42 1.00 -2.08 4.49
C GLU A 42 2.34 -2.33 5.18
N THR A 43 3.29 -1.39 5.10
CA THR A 43 4.57 -1.50 5.81
C THR A 43 4.36 -1.57 7.33
N MET A 44 3.50 -0.70 7.88
CA MET A 44 3.21 -0.68 9.32
C MET A 44 2.51 -1.95 9.80
N LEU A 45 1.57 -2.48 9.01
CA LEU A 45 0.89 -3.75 9.27
C LEU A 45 1.86 -4.94 9.18
N THR A 46 2.74 -4.93 8.18
CA THR A 46 3.78 -5.94 7.97
C THR A 46 4.74 -6.03 9.15
N ILE A 47 5.20 -4.88 9.66
CA ILE A 47 6.07 -4.84 10.84
C ILE A 47 5.37 -5.48 12.04
N ARG A 48 4.09 -5.20 12.25
CA ARG A 48 3.33 -5.83 13.34
C ARG A 48 3.20 -7.33 13.15
N ALA A 49 2.81 -7.79 11.96
CA ALA A 49 2.66 -9.21 11.64
C ALA A 49 3.98 -9.98 11.81
N ALA A 50 5.11 -9.39 11.41
CA ALA A 50 6.43 -9.98 11.62
C ALA A 50 6.77 -10.13 13.11
N VAL A 51 6.42 -9.13 13.93
CA VAL A 51 6.64 -9.16 15.38
C VAL A 51 5.72 -10.16 16.10
N THR A 52 4.51 -10.38 15.60
CA THR A 52 3.57 -11.36 16.17
C THR A 52 3.79 -12.79 15.66
N GLY A 53 4.72 -12.99 14.72
CA GLY A 53 5.01 -14.31 14.12
C GLY A 53 3.99 -14.74 13.06
N GLU A 54 3.15 -13.83 12.60
CA GLU A 54 2.15 -14.04 11.56
C GLU A 54 2.78 -13.94 10.17
N TRP A 55 3.73 -14.83 9.89
CA TRP A 55 4.52 -14.83 8.65
C TRP A 55 3.72 -14.75 7.35
N PRO A 56 2.55 -15.41 7.18
CA PRO A 56 1.75 -15.27 5.98
C PRO A 56 1.30 -13.82 5.71
N PHE A 57 0.90 -13.10 6.77
CA PHE A 57 0.50 -11.69 6.66
C PHE A 57 1.72 -10.78 6.47
N ALA A 58 2.84 -11.08 7.14
CA ALA A 58 4.06 -10.30 6.98
C ALA A 58 4.61 -10.38 5.55
N ILE A 59 4.62 -11.57 4.94
CA ILE A 59 5.06 -11.74 3.55
C ILE A 59 4.09 -11.06 2.59
N LEU A 60 2.77 -11.27 2.78
CA LEU A 60 1.74 -10.66 1.94
C LEU A 60 1.84 -9.13 1.94
N GLY A 61 1.83 -8.51 3.12
CA GLY A 61 1.91 -7.06 3.26
C GLY A 61 3.25 -6.51 2.76
N GLY A 62 4.35 -7.24 2.98
CA GLY A 62 5.66 -6.87 2.45
C GLY A 62 5.69 -6.81 0.92
N ILE A 63 5.04 -7.77 0.25
CA ILE A 63 4.89 -7.77 -1.21
C ILE A 63 4.04 -6.59 -1.67
N TRP A 64 2.91 -6.33 -1.00
CA TRP A 64 2.05 -5.18 -1.33
C TRP A 64 2.78 -3.84 -1.18
N ALA A 65 3.52 -3.66 -0.08
CA ALA A 65 4.33 -2.47 0.14
C ALA A 65 5.42 -2.32 -0.93
N ALA A 66 6.08 -3.41 -1.33
CA ALA A 66 7.07 -3.41 -2.39
C ALA A 66 6.48 -3.02 -3.75
N PHE A 67 5.30 -3.55 -4.10
CA PHE A 67 4.60 -3.17 -5.32
C PHE A 67 4.17 -1.70 -5.30
N ALA A 68 3.64 -1.22 -4.18
CA ALA A 68 3.28 0.19 -4.04
C ALA A 68 4.48 1.12 -4.26
N LEU A 69 5.63 0.79 -3.67
CA LEU A 69 6.88 1.53 -3.88
C LEU A 69 7.37 1.43 -5.33
N TYR A 70 7.34 0.23 -5.92
CA TYR A 70 7.75 0.01 -7.30
C TYR A 70 6.89 0.81 -8.28
N SER A 71 5.57 0.85 -8.08
CA SER A 71 4.63 1.63 -8.90
C SER A 71 4.82 3.15 -8.77
N ILE A 72 5.30 3.63 -7.62
CA ILE A 72 5.70 5.04 -7.46
C ILE A 72 6.99 5.34 -8.24
N LEU A 73 7.97 4.43 -8.17
CA LEU A 73 9.27 4.59 -8.83
C LEU A 73 9.22 4.41 -10.36
N ARG A 74 8.30 3.58 -10.84
CA ARG A 74 7.99 3.40 -12.25
C ARG A 74 6.49 3.61 -12.49
N PRO A 75 6.06 4.87 -12.60
CA PRO A 75 4.71 5.17 -13.07
C PRO A 75 4.54 4.55 -14.46
N ILE A 76 3.48 3.77 -14.67
CA ILE A 76 3.13 3.24 -15.99
C ILE A 76 2.61 4.42 -16.81
N ASP A 77 3.34 4.80 -17.87
CA ASP A 77 2.94 5.86 -18.80
C ASP A 77 1.85 5.35 -19.75
N ILE A 78 0.90 6.22 -20.09
CA ILE A 78 -0.19 5.93 -21.03
C ILE A 78 0.38 5.71 -22.44
N SER A 79 1.56 6.23 -22.75
CA SER A 79 2.27 5.97 -24.02
C SER A 79 2.64 4.49 -24.22
N ASP A 80 2.72 3.70 -23.16
CA ASP A 80 3.00 2.25 -23.24
C ASP A 80 1.76 1.43 -23.63
N GLU A 81 0.57 2.05 -23.63
CA GLU A 81 -0.71 1.37 -23.89
C GLU A 81 -1.04 1.29 -25.39
N ASN A 82 -0.41 2.14 -26.23
CA ASN A 82 -0.57 2.09 -27.69
C ASN A 82 0.75 2.43 -28.43
N PRO A 83 1.64 1.45 -28.67
CA PRO A 83 2.88 1.65 -29.42
C PRO A 83 2.66 1.93 -30.94
N LEU A 84 1.41 1.98 -31.41
CA LEU A 84 1.03 2.19 -32.80
C LEU A 84 0.09 3.41 -32.99
N GLY A 85 -0.05 4.27 -31.98
CA GLY A 85 -0.80 5.53 -32.04
C GLY A 85 -0.06 6.64 -32.76
#